data_AF-A0A8T0A5Q6-F1
#
_entry.id   AF-A0A8T0A5Q6-F1
#
_cell.length_a   1.000
_cell.length_b   1.000
_cell.length_c   1.000
_cell.angle_alpha   90.00
_cell.angle_beta   90.00
_cell.angle_gamma   90.00
#
_symmetry.space_group_name_H-M   'P 1'
#
loop_
_entity.id
_entity.type
_entity.pdbx_description
1 polymer ?
#
loop_
_entity_poly.entity_id
_entity_poly.type
_entity_poly.pdbx_seq_one_letter_code
_entity_poly.pdbx_strand_id
1 'polypeptide(L)'
;MLDGSVPLLQPVWDGIRERAGARTAPLWGTCAALAVHVLLSALFLGLDVLGPRVPWISRYRMHGRPVILRAWFRCLWRISWKYVLCVLPASACIWCARVRFGLTGHERVDAAPSLVIACAECFSCLLVFDTLFFVTHYTVHRNSWFFKIFHQSHHMNKYTFALAAQDSGIAELVSQQVLAMCSTIWILPFFGGAPFHQAHHQHFTGNYAPYFTHWDLIFGTAINT
;
A
#
# COMPACT_ATOMS: atom_id res chain seq x y z
N MET A 1 9.66 34.15 12.47
CA MET A 1 10.53 34.04 11.28
C MET A 1 11.05 32.62 11.26
N LEU A 2 10.50 31.76 10.42
CA LEU A 2 10.97 30.38 10.27
C LEU A 2 11.62 30.28 8.88
N ASP A 3 12.81 29.69 8.86
CA ASP A 3 13.74 29.61 7.74
C ASP A 3 13.06 29.35 6.39
N GLY A 4 13.48 30.08 5.35
CA GLY A 4 13.12 29.82 3.95
C GLY A 4 13.77 28.54 3.39
N SER A 5 14.02 27.54 4.25
CA SER A 5 14.59 26.26 3.86
C SER A 5 13.54 25.43 3.14
N VAL A 6 13.83 25.10 1.89
CA VAL A 6 13.01 24.19 1.07
C VAL A 6 12.82 22.85 1.82
N PRO A 7 11.59 22.30 1.92
CA PRO A 7 11.37 21.01 2.57
C PRO A 7 12.26 19.92 1.97
N LEU A 8 12.81 19.03 2.82
CA LEU A 8 13.73 17.96 2.39
C LEU A 8 13.17 17.11 1.23
N LEU A 9 11.86 16.86 1.24
CA LEU A 9 11.19 16.06 0.23
C LEU A 9 10.77 16.84 -1.02
N GLN A 10 10.96 18.17 -1.06
CA GLN A 10 10.45 19.01 -2.15
C GLN A 10 10.98 18.61 -3.54
N PRO A 11 12.28 18.32 -3.76
CA PRO A 11 12.74 17.94 -5.10
C PRO A 11 12.08 16.64 -5.60
N VAL A 12 11.86 15.69 -4.70
CA VAL A 12 11.19 14.42 -5.01
C VAL A 12 9.71 14.68 -5.27
N TRP A 13 9.07 15.52 -4.44
CA TRP A 13 7.67 15.93 -4.57
C TRP A 13 7.39 16.62 -5.91
N ASP A 14 8.23 17.58 -6.30
CA ASP A 14 8.12 18.27 -7.58
C ASP A 14 8.28 17.29 -8.73
N GLY A 15 9.25 16.37 -8.68
CA GLY A 15 9.40 15.31 -9.68
C GLY A 15 8.20 14.34 -9.73
N ILE A 16 7.52 14.09 -8.61
CA ILE A 16 6.26 13.33 -8.57
C ILE A 16 5.16 14.13 -9.29
N ARG A 17 5.07 15.43 -9.03
CA ARG A 17 4.04 16.34 -9.56
C ARG A 17 4.20 16.62 -11.05
N GLU A 18 5.40 16.91 -11.51
CA GLU A 18 5.71 17.13 -12.93
C GLU A 18 5.29 15.93 -13.79
N ARG A 19 5.37 14.72 -13.21
CA ARG A 19 4.99 13.47 -13.88
C ARG A 19 3.59 12.99 -13.48
N ALA A 20 2.81 13.79 -12.76
CA ALA A 20 1.50 13.38 -12.27
C ALA A 20 0.58 12.94 -13.41
N GLY A 21 0.57 13.65 -14.54
CA GLY A 21 -0.25 13.30 -15.70
C GLY A 21 0.05 11.92 -16.30
N ALA A 22 1.32 11.49 -16.30
CA ALA A 22 1.70 10.13 -16.71
C ALA A 22 1.38 9.08 -15.64
N ARG A 23 1.44 9.47 -14.35
CA ARG A 23 1.17 8.60 -13.20
C ARG A 23 -0.32 8.45 -12.88
N THR A 24 -1.17 9.33 -13.38
CA THR A 24 -2.64 9.23 -13.32
C THR A 24 -3.20 8.22 -14.32
N ALA A 25 -2.36 7.65 -15.19
CA ALA A 25 -2.78 6.59 -16.09
C ALA A 25 -3.40 5.43 -15.29
N PRO A 26 -4.52 4.84 -15.75
CA PRO A 26 -5.34 3.89 -14.98
C PRO A 26 -4.58 2.67 -14.45
N LEU A 27 -3.47 2.33 -15.09
CA LEU A 27 -2.70 1.11 -14.81
C LEU A 27 -1.35 1.39 -14.14
N TRP A 28 -0.89 2.65 -14.11
CA TRP A 28 0.47 2.97 -13.67
C TRP A 28 0.73 2.50 -12.24
N GLY A 29 -0.16 2.85 -11.30
CA GLY A 29 -0.03 2.48 -9.89
C GLY A 29 0.04 0.96 -9.70
N THR A 30 -0.82 0.21 -10.39
CA THR A 30 -0.85 -1.26 -10.33
C THR A 30 0.42 -1.89 -10.89
N CYS A 31 0.92 -1.39 -12.03
CA CYS A 31 2.18 -1.86 -12.63
C CYS A 31 3.39 -1.52 -11.74
N ALA A 32 3.44 -0.31 -11.19
CA ALA A 32 4.50 0.12 -10.29
C ALA A 32 4.53 -0.71 -9.01
N ALA A 33 3.37 -0.98 -8.39
CA ALA A 33 3.26 -1.83 -7.21
C ALA A 33 3.75 -3.26 -7.48
N LEU A 34 3.34 -3.87 -8.61
CA LEU A 34 3.84 -5.19 -9.02
C LEU A 34 5.36 -5.17 -9.24
N ALA A 35 5.87 -4.15 -9.93
CA ALA A 35 7.31 -4.03 -10.18
C ALA A 35 8.10 -3.93 -8.87
N VAL A 36 7.66 -3.08 -7.93
CA VAL A 36 8.28 -2.97 -6.60
C VAL A 36 8.23 -4.30 -5.85
N HIS A 37 7.09 -5.00 -5.85
CA HIS A 37 6.97 -6.31 -5.21
C HIS A 37 7.95 -7.35 -5.81
N VAL A 38 8.05 -7.41 -7.13
CA VAL A 38 8.97 -8.31 -7.84
C VAL A 38 10.43 -7.95 -7.54
N LEU A 39 10.78 -6.66 -7.57
CA LEU A 39 12.13 -6.18 -7.28
C LEU A 39 12.54 -6.54 -5.85
N LEU A 40 11.71 -6.22 -4.85
CA LEU A 40 11.99 -6.56 -3.45
C LEU A 40 12.09 -8.08 -3.26
N SER A 41 11.21 -8.86 -3.90
CA SER A 41 11.26 -10.32 -3.85
C SER A 41 12.50 -10.91 -4.53
N ALA A 42 13.02 -10.27 -5.58
CA ALA A 42 14.25 -10.66 -6.24
C ALA A 42 15.49 -10.42 -5.35
N LEU A 43 15.47 -9.39 -4.49
CA LEU A 43 16.54 -9.20 -3.49
C LEU A 43 16.62 -10.40 -2.53
N PHE A 44 15.48 -10.89 -2.02
CA PHE A 44 15.43 -12.10 -1.19
C PHE A 44 15.89 -13.35 -1.94
N LEU A 45 15.52 -13.49 -3.23
CA LEU A 45 16.04 -14.56 -4.07
C LEU A 45 17.57 -14.49 -4.22
N GLY A 46 18.13 -13.29 -4.39
CA GLY A 46 19.56 -13.05 -4.44
C GLY A 46 20.27 -13.52 -3.17
N LEU A 47 19.73 -13.17 -2.00
CA LEU A 47 20.23 -13.68 -0.71
C LEU A 47 20.17 -15.21 -0.65
N ASP A 48 19.11 -15.83 -1.17
CA ASP A 48 18.98 -17.29 -1.18
C ASP A 48 20.00 -17.99 -2.09
N VAL A 49 20.31 -17.40 -3.25
CA VAL A 49 21.32 -17.89 -4.18
C VAL A 49 22.74 -17.71 -3.62
N LEU A 50 22.97 -16.65 -2.84
CA LEU A 50 24.25 -16.39 -2.15
C LEU A 50 24.43 -17.24 -0.89
N GLY A 51 23.34 -17.65 -0.24
CA GLY A 51 23.35 -18.39 1.03
C GLY A 51 24.32 -19.57 1.10
N PRO A 52 24.40 -20.46 0.08
CA PRO A 52 25.37 -21.57 0.07
C PRO A 52 26.84 -21.14 0.05
N ARG A 53 27.13 -19.91 -0.41
CA ARG A 53 28.49 -19.34 -0.48
C ARG A 53 28.82 -18.45 0.70
N VAL A 54 27.82 -17.96 1.43
CA VAL A 54 27.97 -17.01 2.54
C VAL A 54 27.26 -17.55 3.78
N PRO A 55 27.97 -18.26 4.68
CA PRO A 55 27.36 -18.91 5.85
C PRO A 55 26.57 -17.96 6.76
N TRP A 56 26.99 -16.70 6.84
CA TRP A 56 26.29 -15.66 7.60
C TRP A 56 24.85 -15.41 7.12
N ILE A 57 24.59 -15.53 5.80
CA ILE A 57 23.25 -15.39 5.25
C ILE A 57 22.43 -16.64 5.58
N SER A 58 23.02 -17.83 5.46
CA SER A 58 22.33 -19.10 5.70
C SER A 58 21.79 -19.26 7.12
N ARG A 59 22.35 -18.54 8.12
CA ARG A 59 21.88 -18.58 9.52
C ARG A 59 20.48 -17.97 9.72
N TYR A 60 20.06 -17.08 8.82
CA TYR A 60 18.75 -16.43 8.86
C TYR A 60 17.69 -17.19 8.06
N ARG A 61 18.09 -18.28 7.39
CA ARG A 61 17.18 -19.05 6.55
C ARG A 61 16.27 -19.92 7.43
N MET A 62 14.96 -19.70 7.33
CA MET A 62 13.96 -20.45 8.09
C MET A 62 13.74 -21.89 7.58
N HIS A 63 13.84 -22.10 6.26
CA HIS A 63 13.68 -23.41 5.64
C HIS A 63 15.03 -23.98 5.19
N GLY A 64 15.37 -25.23 5.52
CA GLY A 64 16.70 -25.81 5.24
C GLY A 64 17.10 -25.95 3.76
N ARG A 65 16.30 -25.46 2.80
CA ARG A 65 16.59 -25.56 1.35
C ARG A 65 16.46 -24.20 0.66
N PRO A 66 17.38 -23.84 -0.25
CA PRO A 66 17.27 -22.61 -1.04
C PRO A 66 16.09 -22.67 -2.02
N VAL A 67 15.51 -21.52 -2.34
CA VAL A 67 14.49 -21.40 -3.37
C VAL A 67 15.09 -21.73 -4.74
N ILE A 68 14.44 -22.64 -5.47
CA ILE A 68 14.85 -23.02 -6.82
C ILE A 68 14.40 -21.93 -7.80
N LEU A 69 15.30 -21.42 -8.65
CA LEU A 69 15.00 -20.40 -9.67
C LEU A 69 13.78 -20.76 -10.52
N ARG A 70 13.67 -22.02 -10.95
CA ARG A 70 12.51 -22.52 -11.71
C ARG A 70 11.20 -22.39 -10.93
N ALA A 71 11.20 -22.57 -9.61
CA ALA A 71 10.01 -22.38 -8.79
C ALA A 71 9.64 -20.89 -8.69
N TRP A 72 10.64 -20.02 -8.54
CA TRP A 72 10.46 -18.57 -8.51
C TRP A 72 9.87 -18.04 -9.83
N PHE A 73 10.44 -18.41 -10.98
CA PHE A 73 9.90 -17.98 -12.28
C PHE A 73 8.52 -18.57 -12.59
N ARG A 74 8.22 -19.80 -12.16
CA ARG A 74 6.86 -20.35 -12.27
C ARG A 74 5.86 -19.56 -11.41
N CYS A 75 6.26 -19.14 -10.22
CA CYS A 75 5.46 -18.27 -9.36
C CYS A 75 5.25 -16.90 -10.01
N LEU A 76 6.31 -16.28 -10.53
CA LEU A 76 6.24 -15.00 -11.25
C LEU A 76 5.26 -15.10 -12.41
N TRP A 77 5.39 -16.13 -13.25
CA TRP A 77 4.47 -16.36 -14.37
C TRP A 77 3.01 -16.47 -13.91
N ARG A 78 2.76 -17.22 -12.82
CA ARG A 78 1.41 -17.35 -12.25
C ARG A 78 0.81 -16.02 -11.80
N ILE A 79 1.63 -15.17 -11.19
CA ILE A 79 1.20 -13.84 -10.75
C ILE A 79 0.98 -12.95 -11.99
N SER A 80 1.92 -12.92 -12.92
CA SER A 80 1.86 -12.08 -14.13
C SER A 80 0.59 -12.30 -14.95
N TRP A 81 0.19 -13.56 -15.20
CA TRP A 81 -1.04 -13.80 -15.97
C TRP A 81 -2.30 -13.35 -15.23
N LYS A 82 -2.38 -13.52 -13.89
CA LYS A 82 -3.51 -13.04 -13.07
C LYS A 82 -3.59 -11.52 -13.10
N TYR A 83 -2.45 -10.85 -13.10
CA TYR A 83 -2.38 -9.39 -13.24
C TYR A 83 -2.91 -8.94 -14.60
N VAL A 84 -2.45 -9.55 -15.69
CA VAL A 84 -2.89 -9.22 -17.05
C VAL A 84 -4.38 -9.48 -17.25
N LEU A 85 -4.89 -10.63 -16.81
CA LEU A 85 -6.27 -11.04 -17.08
C LEU A 85 -7.30 -10.45 -16.12
N CYS A 86 -6.92 -10.08 -14.89
CA CYS A 86 -7.89 -9.70 -13.86
C CYS A 86 -7.55 -8.39 -13.15
N VAL A 87 -6.33 -8.24 -12.62
CA VAL A 87 -6.00 -7.07 -11.79
C VAL A 87 -5.92 -5.77 -12.61
N LEU A 88 -5.29 -5.80 -13.78
CA LEU A 88 -5.19 -4.63 -14.66
C LEU A 88 -6.56 -4.22 -15.22
N PRO A 89 -7.40 -5.13 -15.75
CA PRO A 89 -8.78 -4.79 -16.13
C PRO A 89 -9.60 -4.22 -14.98
N ALA A 90 -9.52 -4.83 -13.79
CA ALA A 90 -10.23 -4.32 -12.61
C ALA A 90 -9.75 -2.90 -12.22
N SER A 91 -8.43 -2.65 -12.28
CA SER A 91 -7.85 -1.32 -12.01
C SER A 91 -8.35 -0.28 -13.02
N ALA A 92 -8.40 -0.63 -14.30
CA ALA A 92 -8.96 0.23 -15.34
C ALA A 92 -10.45 0.52 -15.12
N CYS A 93 -11.25 -0.49 -14.78
CA CYS A 93 -12.68 -0.31 -14.46
C CYS A 93 -12.88 0.62 -13.25
N ILE A 94 -12.11 0.44 -12.18
CA ILE A 94 -12.17 1.31 -10.99
C ILE A 94 -11.80 2.74 -11.37
N TRP A 95 -10.76 2.94 -12.17
CA TRP A 95 -10.37 4.26 -12.64
C TRP A 95 -11.46 4.90 -13.50
N CYS A 96 -12.03 4.17 -14.47
CA CYS A 96 -13.14 4.65 -15.30
C CYS A 96 -14.35 5.05 -14.45
N ALA A 97 -14.68 4.25 -13.43
CA ALA A 97 -15.76 4.57 -12.48
C ALA A 97 -15.45 5.85 -11.71
N ARG A 98 -14.23 6.00 -11.18
CA ARG A 98 -13.80 7.22 -10.46
C ARG A 98 -13.92 8.46 -11.36
N VAL A 99 -13.48 8.37 -12.61
CA VAL A 99 -13.64 9.47 -13.59
C VAL A 99 -15.12 9.76 -13.83
N ARG A 100 -15.93 8.73 -14.08
CA ARG A 100 -17.37 8.86 -14.39
C ARG A 100 -18.16 9.53 -13.27
N PHE A 101 -17.79 9.27 -12.02
CA PHE A 101 -18.43 9.82 -10.81
C PHE A 101 -17.71 11.05 -10.24
N GLY A 102 -16.68 11.59 -10.93
CA GLY A 102 -15.98 12.80 -10.48
C GLY A 102 -15.12 12.61 -9.21
N LEU A 103 -14.75 11.37 -8.87
CA LEU A 103 -13.96 11.02 -7.69
C LEU A 103 -12.44 11.10 -7.92
N THR A 104 -12.00 11.78 -8.98
CA THR A 104 -10.58 11.93 -9.34
C THR A 104 -9.96 13.25 -8.87
N GLY A 105 -10.74 14.11 -8.21
CA GLY A 105 -10.27 15.38 -7.67
C GLY A 105 -9.09 15.16 -6.74
N HIS A 106 -7.92 15.66 -7.12
CA HIS A 106 -6.78 15.78 -6.22
C HIS A 106 -6.65 17.26 -5.87
N GLU A 107 -6.69 17.58 -4.58
CA GLU A 107 -6.29 18.91 -4.15
C GLU A 107 -4.82 19.13 -4.53
N ARG A 108 -4.55 20.28 -5.13
CA ARG A 108 -3.20 20.66 -5.55
C ARG A 108 -2.44 21.15 -4.32
N VAL A 109 -1.71 20.24 -3.69
CA VAL A 109 -0.81 20.59 -2.58
C VAL A 109 0.57 20.95 -3.15
N ASP A 110 0.91 22.25 -3.12
CA ASP A 110 2.15 22.75 -3.72
C ASP A 110 3.41 22.44 -2.88
N ALA A 111 3.26 22.35 -1.55
CA ALA A 111 4.36 22.04 -0.63
C ALA A 111 4.44 20.52 -0.35
N ALA A 112 5.67 19.98 -0.31
CA ALA A 112 5.87 18.60 0.10
C ALA A 112 5.54 18.41 1.60
N PRO A 113 4.98 17.25 2.00
CA PRO A 113 4.87 16.93 3.42
C PRO A 113 6.27 16.88 4.06
N SER A 114 6.34 17.15 5.36
CA SER A 114 7.58 16.91 6.11
C SER A 114 7.89 15.41 6.14
N LEU A 115 9.18 15.05 6.30
CA LEU A 115 9.59 13.65 6.40
C LEU A 115 8.82 12.90 7.50
N VAL A 116 8.60 13.55 8.63
CA VAL A 116 7.86 12.98 9.77
C VAL A 116 6.41 12.68 9.39
N ILE A 117 5.73 13.61 8.71
CA ILE A 117 4.35 13.41 8.25
C ILE A 117 4.30 12.27 7.23
N ALA A 118 5.17 12.27 6.22
CA ALA A 118 5.20 11.22 5.21
C ALA A 118 5.46 9.83 5.82
N CYS A 119 6.38 9.73 6.80
CA CYS A 119 6.62 8.49 7.54
C CYS A 119 5.42 8.07 8.39
N ALA A 120 4.77 9.01 9.08
CA ALA A 120 3.61 8.74 9.93
C ALA A 120 2.40 8.28 9.11
N GLU A 121 2.13 8.90 7.96
CA GLU A 121 1.08 8.50 7.02
C GLU A 121 1.34 7.11 6.45
N CYS A 122 2.58 6.83 6.03
CA CYS A 122 2.98 5.51 5.54
C CYS A 122 2.80 4.44 6.61
N PHE A 123 3.29 4.70 7.84
CA PHE A 123 3.13 3.80 8.97
C PHE A 123 1.66 3.55 9.31
N SER A 124 0.84 4.61 9.30
CA SER A 124 -0.61 4.51 9.54
C SER A 124 -1.29 3.65 8.47
N CYS A 125 -0.96 3.87 7.18
CA CYS A 125 -1.47 3.03 6.08
C CYS A 125 -1.10 1.56 6.27
N LEU A 126 0.14 1.27 6.67
CA LEU A 126 0.59 -0.09 6.95
C LEU A 126 -0.20 -0.71 8.12
N LEU A 127 -0.44 0.03 9.19
CA LEU A 127 -1.18 -0.47 10.35
C LEU A 127 -2.65 -0.79 10.02
N VAL A 128 -3.32 0.09 9.26
CA VAL A 128 -4.70 -0.16 8.82
C VAL A 128 -4.75 -1.33 7.84
N PHE A 129 -3.82 -1.39 6.88
CA PHE A 129 -3.73 -2.52 5.96
C PHE A 129 -3.54 -3.84 6.72
N ASP A 130 -2.59 -3.90 7.66
CA ASP A 130 -2.31 -5.09 8.47
C ASP A 130 -3.53 -5.51 9.30
N THR A 131 -4.22 -4.54 9.92
CA THR A 131 -5.44 -4.80 10.70
C THR A 131 -6.55 -5.38 9.81
N LEU A 132 -6.82 -4.76 8.66
CA LEU A 132 -7.85 -5.22 7.73
C LEU A 132 -7.50 -6.60 7.13
N PHE A 133 -6.22 -6.81 6.80
CA PHE A 133 -5.71 -8.08 6.32
C PHE A 133 -5.88 -9.16 7.39
N PHE A 134 -5.51 -8.90 8.65
CA PHE A 134 -5.68 -9.82 9.78
C PHE A 134 -7.15 -10.23 9.96
N VAL A 135 -8.07 -9.26 10.00
CA VAL A 135 -9.52 -9.55 10.16
C VAL A 135 -10.02 -10.42 9.01
N THR A 136 -9.64 -10.10 7.77
CA THR A 136 -10.01 -10.87 6.59
C THR A 136 -9.42 -12.28 6.66
N HIS A 137 -8.13 -12.39 6.95
CA HIS A 137 -7.37 -13.63 7.00
C HIS A 137 -7.89 -14.58 8.09
N TYR A 138 -8.15 -14.06 9.28
CA TYR A 138 -8.79 -14.79 10.37
C TYR A 138 -10.18 -15.30 9.95
N THR A 139 -11.00 -14.43 9.34
CA THR A 139 -12.36 -14.79 8.91
C THR A 139 -12.35 -15.92 7.89
N VAL A 140 -11.50 -15.84 6.86
CA VAL A 140 -11.42 -16.88 5.82
C VAL A 140 -10.92 -18.20 6.37
N HIS A 141 -10.05 -18.19 7.40
CA HIS A 141 -9.60 -19.40 8.05
C HIS A 141 -10.63 -20.02 9.01
N ARG A 142 -11.49 -19.20 9.63
CA ARG A 142 -12.54 -19.71 10.53
C ARG A 142 -13.73 -20.31 9.79
N ASN A 143 -13.95 -19.92 8.53
CA ASN A 143 -15.05 -20.41 7.72
C ASN A 143 -14.53 -21.28 6.56
N SER A 144 -14.81 -22.59 6.62
CA SER A 144 -14.36 -23.58 5.63
C SER A 144 -14.83 -23.31 4.20
N TRP A 145 -15.96 -22.64 4.00
CA TRP A 145 -16.44 -22.27 2.67
C TRP A 145 -15.58 -21.14 2.08
N PHE A 146 -15.37 -20.07 2.85
CA PHE A 146 -14.46 -18.98 2.47
C PHE A 146 -13.05 -19.51 2.24
N PHE A 147 -12.54 -20.37 3.12
CA PHE A 147 -11.23 -20.99 2.94
C PHE A 147 -11.11 -21.68 1.58
N LYS A 148 -12.04 -22.58 1.23
CA LYS A 148 -11.96 -23.39 0.00
C LYS A 148 -11.99 -22.55 -1.28
N ILE A 149 -12.82 -21.51 -1.31
CA ILE A 149 -13.05 -20.72 -2.53
C ILE A 149 -12.04 -19.57 -2.65
N PHE A 150 -11.63 -18.97 -1.54
CA PHE A 150 -10.85 -17.75 -1.53
C PHE A 150 -9.36 -18.01 -1.24
N HIS A 151 -9.05 -18.74 -0.15
CA HIS A 151 -7.70 -18.80 0.43
C HIS A 151 -6.96 -20.13 0.20
N GLN A 152 -7.64 -21.20 -0.19
CA GLN A 152 -7.05 -22.53 -0.35
C GLN A 152 -5.93 -22.51 -1.39
N SER A 153 -6.10 -21.76 -2.49
CA SER A 153 -5.07 -21.63 -3.53
C SER A 153 -3.76 -21.10 -2.98
N HIS A 154 -3.80 -20.15 -2.04
CA HIS A 154 -2.59 -19.62 -1.40
C HIS A 154 -1.88 -20.70 -0.57
N HIS A 155 -2.62 -21.52 0.18
CA HIS A 155 -2.07 -22.62 0.98
C HIS A 155 -1.50 -23.79 0.16
N MET A 156 -1.77 -23.85 -1.16
CA MET A 156 -1.08 -24.80 -2.04
C MET A 156 0.42 -24.49 -2.18
N ASN A 157 0.85 -23.26 -1.84
CA ASN A 157 2.25 -22.86 -1.81
C ASN A 157 2.95 -23.33 -0.51
N LYS A 158 3.21 -24.63 -0.41
CA LYS A 158 3.87 -25.24 0.76
C LYS A 158 5.28 -24.71 1.05
N TYR A 159 5.95 -24.11 0.07
CA TYR A 159 7.26 -23.49 0.23
C TYR A 159 7.11 -21.97 0.06
N THR A 160 7.06 -21.26 1.19
CA THR A 160 6.86 -19.82 1.20
C THR A 160 8.18 -19.09 0.96
N PHE A 161 8.20 -18.21 -0.03
CA PHE A 161 9.27 -17.24 -0.30
C PHE A 161 8.62 -15.90 -0.66
N ALA A 162 9.38 -14.81 -0.61
CA ALA A 162 8.83 -13.44 -0.68
C ALA A 162 7.81 -13.22 -1.82
N LEU A 163 8.11 -13.69 -3.03
CA LEU A 163 7.22 -13.55 -4.19
C LEU A 163 5.91 -14.35 -4.06
N ALA A 164 5.91 -15.46 -3.32
CA ALA A 164 4.72 -16.31 -3.14
C ALA A 164 3.61 -15.63 -2.31
N ALA A 165 3.90 -14.49 -1.67
CA ALA A 165 2.91 -13.70 -0.93
C ALA A 165 1.73 -13.24 -1.82
N GLN A 166 1.97 -13.00 -3.11
CA GLN A 166 0.92 -12.66 -4.09
C GLN A 166 0.44 -13.84 -4.93
N ASP A 167 1.00 -15.04 -4.74
CA ASP A 167 0.55 -16.22 -5.48
C ASP A 167 -0.68 -16.84 -4.81
N SER A 168 -1.82 -16.20 -5.00
CA SER A 168 -3.11 -16.56 -4.41
C SER A 168 -4.20 -16.77 -5.47
N GLY A 169 -5.43 -17.06 -5.05
CA GLY A 169 -6.57 -17.04 -5.97
C GLY A 169 -6.83 -15.63 -6.53
N ILE A 170 -7.51 -15.50 -7.66
CA ILE A 170 -7.83 -14.18 -8.25
C ILE A 170 -8.64 -13.32 -7.28
N ALA A 171 -9.64 -13.91 -6.62
CA ALA A 171 -10.48 -13.21 -5.65
C ALA A 171 -9.66 -12.66 -4.47
N GLU A 172 -8.74 -13.47 -3.95
CA GLU A 172 -7.83 -13.07 -2.87
C GLU A 172 -6.87 -11.97 -3.34
N LEU A 173 -6.24 -12.14 -4.50
CA LEU A 173 -5.32 -11.15 -5.06
C LEU A 173 -6.02 -9.79 -5.28
N VAL A 174 -7.22 -9.79 -5.86
CA VAL A 174 -7.99 -8.55 -6.06
C VAL A 174 -8.42 -7.94 -4.73
N SER A 175 -8.82 -8.76 -3.76
CA SER A 175 -9.18 -8.26 -2.42
C SER A 175 -8.00 -7.57 -1.73
N GLN A 176 -6.77 -8.09 -1.86
CA GLN A 176 -5.57 -7.48 -1.27
C GLN A 176 -5.33 -6.08 -1.87
N GLN A 177 -5.54 -5.93 -3.18
CA GLN A 177 -5.45 -4.62 -3.83
C GLN A 177 -6.54 -3.66 -3.32
N VAL A 178 -7.78 -4.14 -3.16
CA VAL A 178 -8.88 -3.34 -2.61
C VAL A 178 -8.57 -2.91 -1.18
N LEU A 179 -8.08 -3.81 -0.33
CA LEU A 179 -7.69 -3.48 1.05
C LEU A 179 -6.57 -2.42 1.08
N ALA A 180 -5.55 -2.54 0.23
CA ALA A 180 -4.48 -1.54 0.11
C ALA A 180 -4.99 -0.17 -0.39
N MET A 181 -6.00 -0.17 -1.26
CA MET A 181 -6.66 1.07 -1.68
C MET A 181 -7.54 1.65 -0.57
N CYS A 182 -8.23 0.82 0.20
CA CYS A 182 -9.02 1.25 1.35
C CYS A 182 -8.14 1.82 2.46
N SER A 183 -6.96 1.26 2.73
CA SER A 183 -6.07 1.78 3.78
C SER A 183 -5.61 3.22 3.52
N THR A 184 -5.52 3.65 2.26
CA THR A 184 -5.23 5.06 1.95
C THR A 184 -6.49 5.92 2.04
N ILE A 185 -7.64 5.44 1.54
CA ILE A 185 -8.92 6.18 1.55
C ILE A 185 -9.47 6.35 2.97
N TRP A 186 -9.23 5.41 3.89
CA TRP A 186 -9.83 5.42 5.23
C TRP A 186 -9.02 6.24 6.22
N ILE A 187 -7.78 6.60 5.90
CA ILE A 187 -6.90 7.39 6.76
C ILE A 187 -6.86 8.84 6.32
N LEU A 188 -6.69 9.08 5.01
CA LEU A 188 -6.40 10.41 4.48
C LEU A 188 -7.51 11.46 4.73
N PRO A 189 -8.81 11.17 4.59
CA PRO A 189 -9.87 12.16 4.85
C PRO A 189 -9.98 12.56 6.32
N PHE A 190 -9.48 11.71 7.23
CA PHE A 190 -9.53 11.97 8.66
C PHE A 190 -8.19 12.46 9.20
N PHE A 191 -7.18 12.72 8.37
CA PHE A 191 -5.91 13.26 8.83
C PHE A 191 -5.92 14.78 8.70
N GLY A 192 -5.95 15.50 9.82
CA GLY A 192 -6.06 16.96 9.82
C GLY A 192 -4.74 17.64 9.44
N GLY A 193 -3.63 16.99 9.79
CA GLY A 193 -2.29 17.51 9.50
C GLY A 193 -2.01 18.89 10.13
N ALA A 194 -0.94 19.52 9.64
CA ALA A 194 -0.49 20.82 10.14
C ALA A 194 -1.50 21.97 9.93
N PRO A 195 -2.23 22.09 8.81
CA PRO A 195 -3.23 23.15 8.63
C PRO A 195 -4.38 23.07 9.64
N PHE A 196 -4.88 21.86 9.93
CA PHE A 196 -5.96 21.65 10.90
C PHE A 196 -5.55 22.05 12.32
N HIS A 197 -4.32 21.67 12.73
CA HIS A 197 -3.76 22.07 14.02
C HIS A 197 -3.34 23.56 14.06
N GLN A 198 -2.94 24.13 12.92
CA GLN A 198 -2.65 25.57 12.83
C GLN A 198 -3.93 26.40 13.02
N ALA A 199 -5.06 25.95 12.47
CA ALA A 199 -6.36 26.57 12.68
C ALA A 199 -6.75 26.56 14.18
N HIS A 200 -6.46 25.46 14.89
CA HIS A 200 -6.60 25.40 16.35
C HIS A 200 -5.79 26.51 17.05
N HIS A 201 -4.51 26.69 16.68
CA HIS A 201 -3.68 27.75 17.25
C HIS A 201 -4.11 29.18 16.86
N GLN A 202 -4.79 29.35 15.74
CA GLN A 202 -5.28 30.67 15.30
C GLN A 202 -6.59 31.05 15.98
N HIS A 203 -7.52 30.11 16.08
CA HIS A 203 -8.89 30.37 16.52
C HIS A 203 -9.13 29.99 17.98
N PHE A 204 -8.31 29.09 18.55
CA PHE A 204 -8.41 28.56 19.92
C PHE A 204 -9.76 27.92 20.27
N THR A 205 -10.64 27.68 19.29
CA THR A 205 -12.02 27.21 19.50
C THR A 205 -12.40 26.07 18.55
N GLY A 206 -11.78 24.90 18.72
CA GLY A 206 -12.02 23.72 17.87
C GLY A 206 -10.73 23.07 17.35
N ASN A 207 -10.85 22.05 16.50
CA ASN A 207 -9.74 21.24 15.97
C ASN A 207 -8.81 20.70 17.09
N TYR A 208 -9.39 20.17 18.16
CA TYR A 208 -8.68 19.73 19.36
C TYR A 208 -7.88 18.45 19.14
N ALA A 209 -8.29 17.60 18.20
CA ALA A 209 -7.59 16.38 17.91
C ALA A 209 -6.28 16.68 17.16
N PRO A 210 -5.13 16.21 17.66
CA PRO A 210 -3.82 16.62 17.14
C PRO A 210 -3.47 16.04 15.77
N TYR A 211 -4.14 14.96 15.37
CA TYR A 211 -3.81 14.21 14.15
C TYR A 211 -5.05 13.81 13.36
N PHE A 212 -6.03 13.19 14.02
CA PHE A 212 -7.21 12.68 13.33
C PHE A 212 -8.46 13.55 13.55
N THR A 213 -9.03 14.09 12.48
CA THR A 213 -10.18 15.00 12.50
C THR A 213 -11.49 14.32 12.88
N HIS A 214 -11.57 12.99 12.87
CA HIS A 214 -12.84 12.29 13.12
C HIS A 214 -13.43 12.60 14.50
N TRP A 215 -12.60 12.82 15.53
CA TRP A 215 -13.10 13.23 16.84
C TRP A 215 -13.74 14.62 16.79
N ASP A 216 -13.08 15.58 16.16
CA ASP A 216 -13.64 16.91 16.00
C ASP A 216 -14.89 16.94 15.12
N LEU A 217 -14.97 16.07 14.11
CA LEU A 217 -16.18 15.90 13.30
C LEU A 217 -17.33 15.28 14.11
N ILE A 218 -17.06 14.24 14.91
CA ILE A 218 -18.06 13.56 15.74
C ILE A 218 -18.61 14.50 16.82
N PHE A 219 -17.75 15.29 17.46
CA PHE A 219 -18.13 16.20 18.54
C PHE A 219 -18.51 17.61 18.04
N GLY A 220 -18.51 17.86 16.73
CA GLY A 220 -18.87 19.15 16.16
C GLY A 220 -17.90 20.28 16.50
N THR A 221 -16.64 19.95 16.78
CA THR A 221 -15.56 20.90 17.11
C THR A 221 -14.62 21.15 15.93
N ALA A 222 -14.92 20.60 14.74
CA ALA A 222 -14.14 20.87 13.53
C ALA A 222 -14.41 22.29 12.98
N ILE A 223 -13.35 23.07 12.79
CA ILE A 223 -13.36 24.38 12.15
C ILE A 223 -12.75 24.26 10.76
N ASN A 224 -13.49 24.66 9.72
CA ASN A 224 -12.97 24.79 8.36
C ASN A 224 -12.19 26.11 8.24
N THR A 225 -10.99 26.05 7.66
CA THR A 225 -10.22 27.23 7.21
C THR A 225 -10.52 27.57 5.77
#